data_AF-A0AAV5LWI7-F1
#
_entry.id   AF-A0AAV5LWI7-F1
#
_cell.length_a   1.000
_cell.length_b   1.000
_cell.length_c   1.000
_cell.angle_alpha   90.00
_cell.angle_beta   90.00
_cell.angle_gamma   90.00
#
_symmetry.space_group_name_H-M   'P 1'
#
loop_
_entity.id
_entity.type
_entity.pdbx_description
1 polymer ?
#
loop_
_entity_poly.entity_id
_entity_poly.type
_entity_poly.pdbx_seq_one_letter_code
_entity_poly.pdbx_strand_id
1 'polypeptide(L)' 'MRGRSYSYSPSPARNYGRRRRSPSPRDRYGGRGRDLPTSLLVRNLRHDCRAENLRGPFGQFGRIKDIYLPRDYHTG' A
#
# COMPACT_ATOMS: atom_id res chain seq x y z
N MET A 1 47.11 -43.94 48.11
CA MET A 1 48.06 -43.13 47.32
C MET A 1 47.70 -43.21 45.84
N ARG A 2 47.92 -42.11 45.12
CA ARG A 2 47.76 -41.88 43.67
C ARG A 2 46.38 -41.36 43.22
N GLY A 3 46.25 -40.05 43.31
CA GLY A 3 45.26 -39.28 42.55
C GLY A 3 45.47 -39.42 41.05
N ARG A 4 44.37 -39.24 40.32
CA ARG A 4 44.39 -38.94 38.89
C ARG A 4 43.47 -37.76 38.64
N SER A 5 44.12 -36.65 38.38
CA SER A 5 43.61 -35.44 37.75
C SER A 5 42.76 -35.77 36.53
N TYR A 6 41.52 -35.31 36.51
CA TYR A 6 40.86 -34.95 35.26
C TYR A 6 40.26 -33.55 35.39
N SER A 7 40.80 -32.72 34.52
CA SER A 7 40.64 -31.29 34.33
C SER A 7 39.17 -30.91 34.20
N TYR A 8 38.76 -29.84 34.89
CA TYR A 8 37.55 -29.10 34.57
C TYR A 8 37.62 -28.71 33.09
N SER A 9 36.87 -29.43 32.25
CA SER A 9 36.69 -29.07 30.85
C SER A 9 35.47 -28.16 30.82
N PRO A 10 35.62 -26.82 30.73
CA PRO A 10 34.46 -25.96 30.56
C PRO A 10 33.74 -26.42 29.30
N SER A 11 32.45 -26.73 29.43
CA SER A 11 31.61 -27.03 28.27
C SER A 11 31.78 -25.90 27.25
N PRO A 12 32.03 -26.21 25.96
CA PRO A 12 32.26 -25.17 24.96
C PRO A 12 31.10 -24.18 24.99
N ALA A 13 31.43 -22.89 25.02
CA ALA A 13 30.47 -21.80 25.10
C ALA A 13 29.35 -22.05 24.09
N ARG A 14 28.12 -22.18 24.59
CA ARG A 14 26.92 -22.34 23.77
C ARG A 14 26.84 -21.15 22.83
N ASN A 15 27.33 -21.32 21.62
CA ASN A 15 27.10 -20.42 20.52
C ASN A 15 25.60 -20.49 20.24
N TYR A 16 24.83 -19.65 20.91
CA TYR A 16 23.51 -19.25 20.46
C TYR A 16 23.74 -18.47 19.16
N GLY A 17 24.04 -19.23 18.10
CA GLY A 17 23.98 -18.74 16.75
C GLY A 17 22.62 -18.08 16.64
N ARG A 18 22.66 -16.75 16.53
CA ARG A 18 21.51 -15.94 16.17
C ARG A 18 21.00 -16.58 14.90
N ARG A 19 19.98 -17.45 15.02
CA ARG A 19 19.19 -17.90 13.88
C ARG A 19 18.85 -16.59 13.20
N ARG A 20 19.42 -16.38 12.01
CA ARG A 20 19.04 -15.24 11.18
C ARG A 20 17.53 -15.32 11.14
N ARG A 21 16.88 -14.44 11.88
CA ARG A 21 15.43 -14.35 11.88
C ARG A 21 15.17 -14.09 10.41
N SER A 22 14.59 -15.07 9.70
CA SER A 22 14.12 -14.86 8.35
C SER A 22 13.48 -13.49 8.37
N PRO A 23 13.87 -12.55 7.48
CA PRO A 23 13.24 -11.25 7.47
C PRO A 23 11.74 -11.51 7.49
N SER A 24 11.09 -11.22 8.64
CA SER A 24 9.64 -11.22 8.69
C SER A 24 9.24 -10.36 7.51
N PRO A 25 8.34 -10.82 6.62
CA PRO A 25 8.05 -10.12 5.37
C PRO A 25 7.73 -8.68 5.72
N ARG A 26 8.76 -7.82 5.61
CA ARG A 26 8.68 -6.42 5.93
C ARG A 26 7.83 -5.89 4.81
N ASP A 27 6.58 -5.65 5.17
CA ASP A 27 5.80 -4.58 4.60
C ASP A 27 5.93 -4.52 3.07
N ARG A 28 5.44 -5.57 2.41
CA ARG A 28 4.96 -5.42 1.02
C ARG A 28 3.67 -4.59 0.95
N TYR A 29 3.35 -3.81 1.98
CA TYR A 29 2.53 -2.61 1.86
C TYR A 29 3.33 -1.42 1.33
N GLY A 30 4.30 -1.68 0.44
CA GLY A 30 4.73 -0.76 -0.60
C GLY A 30 3.59 -0.52 -1.60
N GLY A 31 2.45 -0.07 -1.11
CA GLY A 31 1.30 0.38 -1.88
C GLY A 31 1.29 1.89 -2.05
N ARG A 32 2.45 2.56 -1.99
CA ARG A 32 2.55 3.93 -2.51
C ARG A 32 2.59 3.84 -4.03
N GLY A 33 1.43 3.84 -4.68
CA GLY A 33 1.38 4.05 -6.13
C GLY A 33 0.24 3.39 -6.89
N ARG A 34 -0.62 2.57 -6.25
CA ARG A 34 -1.90 2.26 -6.89
C ARG A 34 -2.85 3.36 -6.48
N ASP A 35 -3.17 4.24 -7.43
CA ASP A 35 -4.32 5.12 -7.27
C ASP A 35 -5.49 4.24 -6.83
N LEU A 36 -5.97 4.45 -5.59
CA LEU A 36 -7.20 3.82 -5.14
C LEU A 36 -8.30 4.16 -6.17
N PRO A 37 -9.29 3.29 -6.38
CA PRO A 37 -10.41 3.59 -7.26
C PRO A 37 -11.24 4.72 -6.65
N THR A 38 -10.86 5.96 -6.94
CA THR A 38 -11.56 7.17 -6.51
C THR A 38 -12.52 7.56 -7.64
N SER A 39 -13.80 7.23 -7.47
CA SER A 39 -14.89 7.64 -8.36
C SER A 39 -15.88 8.50 -7.58
N LEU A 40 -16.38 9.57 -8.21
CA LEU A 40 -17.36 10.49 -7.63
C LEU A 40 -18.63 10.47 -8.48
N LEU A 41 -19.79 10.38 -7.83
CA LEU A 41 -21.09 10.59 -8.45
C LEU A 41 -21.58 12.00 -8.13
N VAL A 42 -21.63 12.85 -9.15
CA VAL A 42 -22.15 14.21 -9.04
C VAL A 42 -23.59 14.23 -9.57
N ARG A 43 -24.53 14.69 -8.75
CA ARG A 43 -25.97 14.77 -9.08
C ARG A 43 -26.39 16.22 -9.26
N ASN A 44 -27.59 16.43 -9.79
CA ASN A 44 -28.19 17.76 -9.98
C ASN A 44 -27.36 18.67 -10.89
N LEU A 45 -26.72 18.08 -11.91
CA LEU A 45 -26.07 18.85 -12.97
C LEU A 45 -27.13 19.40 -13.92
N ARG A 46 -26.88 20.58 -14.47
CA ARG A 46 -27.71 21.15 -15.53
C ARG A 46 -27.66 20.26 -16.78
N HIS A 47 -28.73 20.25 -17.58
CA HIS A 47 -28.81 19.45 -18.81
C HIS A 47 -27.73 19.81 -19.85
N ASP A 48 -27.29 21.08 -19.88
CA ASP A 48 -26.24 21.58 -20.75
C ASP A 48 -24.82 21.40 -20.16
N CYS A 49 -24.66 20.64 -19.08
CA CYS A 49 -23.37 20.41 -18.45
C CYS A 49 -22.40 19.69 -19.40
N ARG A 50 -21.17 20.20 -19.48
CA ARG A 50 -20.07 19.63 -20.27
C ARG A 50 -18.91 19.25 -19.37
N ALA A 51 -18.01 18.42 -19.88
CA ALA A 51 -16.85 17.96 -19.12
C ALA A 51 -15.96 19.12 -18.65
N GLU A 52 -15.86 20.21 -19.42
CA GLU A 52 -15.05 21.38 -19.08
C GLU A 52 -15.58 22.08 -17.82
N ASN A 53 -16.89 22.10 -17.62
CA ASN A 53 -17.54 22.68 -16.44
C ASN A 53 -17.17 21.95 -15.15
N LEU A 54 -16.75 20.68 -15.23
CA LEU A 54 -16.30 19.88 -14.10
C LEU A 54 -14.78 19.99 -13.90
N ARG A 55 -14.00 20.21 -14.96
CA ARG A 55 -12.53 20.25 -14.88
C ARG A 55 -12.02 21.37 -13.98
N GLY A 56 -12.61 22.57 -14.04
CA GLY A 56 -12.20 23.69 -13.19
C GLY A 56 -12.44 23.42 -11.70
N PRO A 57 -13.69 23.21 -11.26
CA PRO A 57 -14.02 23.03 -9.85
C PRO A 57 -13.41 21.77 -9.22
N PHE A 58 -13.28 20.66 -9.95
CA PHE A 58 -12.72 19.43 -9.38
C PHE A 58 -11.20 19.33 -9.55
N GLY A 59 -10.63 20.00 -10.55
CA GLY A 59 -9.18 19.98 -10.83
C GLY A 59 -8.34 20.60 -9.72
N GLN A 60 -8.90 21.49 -8.91
CA GLN A 60 -8.23 22.05 -7.73
C GLN A 60 -7.91 21.00 -6.65
N PHE A 61 -8.66 19.89 -6.62
CA PHE A 61 -8.47 18.82 -5.64
C PHE A 61 -7.55 17.70 -6.15
N GLY A 62 -7.10 17.79 -7.40
CA GLY A 62 -6.18 16.83 -8.00
C GLY A 62 -6.47 16.54 -9.47
N ARG A 63 -5.66 15.64 -10.04
CA ARG A 63 -5.81 15.23 -11.44
C ARG A 63 -7.10 14.46 -11.64
N ILE A 64 -7.93 14.94 -12.57
CA ILE A 64 -9.09 14.20 -13.07
C ILE A 64 -8.61 13.23 -14.15
N LYS A 65 -8.91 11.94 -13.97
CA LYS A 65 -8.56 10.87 -14.92
C LYS A 65 -9.50 10.88 -16.12
N ASP A 66 -10.79 10.78 -15.84
CA ASP A 66 -11.87 10.68 -16.80
C ASP A 66 -13.14 11.31 -16.24
N ILE A 67 -14.08 11.62 -17.14
CA ILE A 67 -15.39 12.17 -16.82
C ILE A 67 -16.39 11.40 -17.66
N TYR A 68 -17.38 10.80 -17.02
CA TYR A 68 -18.52 10.17 -17.67
C TYR A 68 -19.77 11.00 -17.45
N LEU A 69 -20.36 11.49 -18.54
CA LEU A 69 -21.64 12.19 -18.55
C LEU A 69 -22.65 11.33 -19.31
N PRO A 70 -23.58 10.66 -18.62
CA PRO A 70 -24.66 9.93 -19.28
C PRO A 70 -25.48 10.93 -20.11
N ARG A 71 -25.63 10.63 -21.40
CA ARG A 71 -26.59 11.33 -22.26
C ARG A 71 -27.86 10.53 -22.34
N ASP A 72 -28.98 11.21 -22.45
CA ASP A 72 -30.23 10.56 -22.78
C ASP A 72 -30.20 10.19 -24.28
N TYR A 73 -30.10 8.88 -24.55
CA TYR A 73 -30.06 8.35 -25.91
C TYR A 73 -31.38 8.53 -26.66
N HIS A 74 -32.47 8.87 -25.97
CA HIS A 74 -33.79 9.02 -26.57
C HIS A 74 -34.14 10.48 -26.91
N THR A 75 -33.54 11.45 -26.24
CA THR A 75 -33.94 12.87 -26.39
C THR A 75 -32.86 13.81 -26.93
N GLY A 76 -31.60 13.38 -27.00
CA GLY A 76 -30.54 14.07 -27.75
C GLY A 76 -30.06 15.38 -27.12
#